data_AF-Q6PDG8-F1
#
_entry.id   AF-Q6PDG8-F1
#
_cell.length_a   1.000
_cell.length_b   1.000
_cell.length_c   1.000
_cell.angle_alpha   90.00
_cell.angle_beta   90.00
_cell.angle_gamma   90.00
#
_symmetry.space_group_name_H-M   'P 1'
#
loop_
_entity.id
_entity.type
_entity.pdbx_description
1 polymer ?
#
loop_
_entity_poly.entity_id
_entity_poly.type
_entity_poly.pdbx_seq_one_letter_code
_entity_poly.pdbx_strand_id
1 'polypeptide(L)'
;MAADMQRKRSSECPEGTLAPSNGQSVERAESPTPGLTQGTEPGAGQEGAMFVHTRSYEDLTELEDREASGDSPKECVGSPPPLATDMRQISQDFSELSTQLTGVARDLQEEMLPGSSEDWPEPQGAAGRGAATEPSQEGSTEGEEEDATEAWRLHQKHVFVLSEAGKPVYSRYGSEEALSSTMGVMVALVSFLEADKNAIRSIHADGYKVVFVRRSPLVLVAVARTRQSAQELAQELLYIYYQILSLLTGAQLSHIFQQKQNYDLRRLLSGSERITDNLLQLMARDPSFLMGAARCLPLAAAVRDTVSASLQQARARSLVFSILLAHNQLVALVRRKDQFLHPIDLHLLFNLISSSSSFREGEAWTPVCLPKFNAAGFFHAHISYLEPDTDLCLLLISTDREDFFAVSDCRRRFQERLRKRGTHLALREALRTPYYSVAQVGIPDLRHFLYKSKSSGLFTSPEIEAPYSSEEEQERLLGLYQYLHSRAHNASRPLKTIYYTGPNENLLAWVTGAFELYMCYSPLGTKASAVSAIHKLMRWIRKEEDRLFILTPLTY
;
A
#
# COMPACT_ATOMS: atom_id res chain seq x y z
N MET A 1 65.01 9.43 -28.35
CA MET A 1 64.92 10.39 -29.47
C MET A 1 63.58 11.07 -29.35
N ALA A 2 63.58 12.40 -29.29
CA ALA A 2 62.37 13.21 -29.09
C ALA A 2 61.57 13.36 -30.39
N ALA A 3 60.29 13.67 -30.18
CA ALA A 3 59.34 14.33 -31.06
C ALA A 3 58.72 13.50 -32.20
N ASP A 4 57.46 13.10 -31.98
CA ASP A 4 56.43 13.33 -32.98
C ASP A 4 55.14 13.80 -32.29
N MET A 5 54.97 15.11 -32.26
CA MET A 5 53.71 15.79 -31.92
C MET A 5 53.09 16.27 -33.24
N GLN A 6 51.96 15.68 -33.65
CA GLN A 6 51.07 16.31 -34.62
C GLN A 6 49.59 16.20 -34.19
N ARG A 7 49.15 17.33 -33.61
CA ARG A 7 47.88 18.05 -33.80
C ARG A 7 46.56 17.28 -33.98
N LYS A 8 45.73 17.43 -32.94
CA LYS A 8 44.32 17.89 -32.92
C LYS A 8 43.58 17.94 -34.28
N ARG A 9 42.52 17.15 -34.38
CA ARG A 9 41.24 17.53 -35.02
C ARG A 9 40.08 17.13 -34.10
N SER A 10 39.50 18.13 -33.46
CA SER A 10 38.15 18.11 -32.91
C SER A 10 37.15 18.20 -34.07
N SER A 11 36.25 17.23 -34.20
CA SER A 11 35.10 17.30 -35.10
C SER A 11 33.94 16.54 -34.47
N GLU A 12 33.05 17.31 -33.85
CA GLU A 12 31.59 17.16 -33.77
C GLU A 12 31.00 15.75 -33.77
N CYS A 13 30.46 15.36 -32.61
CA CYS A 13 29.52 14.25 -32.44
C CYS A 13 28.20 14.57 -33.14
N PRO A 14 27.75 13.79 -34.15
CA PRO A 14 26.41 13.96 -34.69
C PRO A 14 25.40 13.27 -33.77
N GLU A 15 24.45 14.05 -33.29
CA GLU A 15 23.25 13.61 -32.58
C GLU A 15 22.48 12.60 -33.45
N GLY A 16 22.64 11.32 -33.15
CA GLY A 16 21.95 10.22 -33.81
C GLY A 16 20.50 10.13 -33.36
N THR A 17 19.63 10.94 -33.96
CA THR A 17 18.18 10.84 -33.82
C THR A 17 17.72 9.48 -34.38
N LEU A 18 17.37 8.56 -33.48
CA LEU A 18 16.79 7.24 -33.77
C LEU A 18 15.33 7.40 -34.22
N ALA A 19 15.10 7.92 -35.41
CA ALA A 19 13.82 7.79 -36.11
C ALA A 19 13.82 6.44 -36.87
N PRO A 20 12.87 5.53 -36.61
CA PRO A 20 12.87 4.22 -37.25
C PRO A 20 12.49 4.37 -38.73
N SER A 21 13.42 4.00 -39.60
CA SER A 21 13.22 3.90 -41.04
C SER A 21 12.04 2.99 -41.37
N ASN A 22 11.14 3.48 -42.22
CA ASN A 22 10.01 2.77 -42.82
C ASN A 22 10.49 1.55 -43.62
N GLY A 23 10.75 0.44 -42.93
CA GLY A 23 11.03 -0.87 -43.51
C GLY A 23 9.78 -1.73 -43.37
N GLN A 24 9.20 -2.04 -44.54
CA GLN A 24 8.11 -2.97 -44.83
C GLN A 24 7.69 -3.90 -43.67
N SER A 25 6.41 -3.83 -43.36
CA SER A 25 5.66 -4.67 -42.43
C SER A 25 5.90 -6.16 -42.69
N VAL A 26 6.94 -6.71 -42.04
CA VAL A 26 7.03 -8.15 -41.82
C VAL A 26 5.94 -8.46 -40.81
N GLU A 27 4.91 -9.17 -41.26
CA GLU A 27 3.83 -9.70 -40.43
C GLU A 27 4.43 -10.24 -39.13
N ARG A 28 4.12 -9.54 -38.05
CA ARG A 28 4.53 -9.92 -36.70
C ARG A 28 3.80 -11.22 -36.41
N ALA A 29 4.49 -12.34 -36.59
CA ALA A 29 3.99 -13.64 -36.21
C ALA A 29 3.57 -13.59 -34.74
N GLU A 30 2.27 -13.55 -34.49
CA GLU A 30 1.70 -13.88 -33.20
C GLU A 30 2.19 -15.29 -32.89
N SER A 31 3.17 -15.42 -32.02
CA SER A 31 3.60 -16.72 -31.52
C SER A 31 2.38 -17.36 -30.84
N PRO A 32 1.79 -18.41 -31.40
CA PRO A 32 0.59 -19.01 -30.83
C PRO A 32 1.05 -19.83 -29.63
N THR A 33 0.70 -19.40 -28.42
CA THR A 33 0.97 -20.19 -27.22
C THR A 33 -0.31 -20.98 -26.89
N PRO A 34 -0.31 -22.32 -26.94
CA PRO A 34 -1.53 -23.11 -26.86
C PRO A 34 -2.03 -23.31 -25.42
N GLY A 35 -3.35 -23.27 -25.24
CA GLY A 35 -4.06 -24.13 -24.27
C GLY A 35 -4.33 -23.63 -22.85
N LEU A 36 -4.00 -22.38 -22.49
CA LEU A 36 -4.49 -21.80 -21.23
C LEU A 36 -5.83 -21.12 -21.50
N THR A 37 -6.92 -21.82 -21.22
CA THR A 37 -8.26 -21.23 -21.22
C THR A 37 -8.37 -20.26 -20.05
N GLN A 38 -8.94 -19.08 -20.28
CA GLN A 38 -9.06 -18.03 -19.27
C GLN A 38 -9.76 -18.57 -18.00
N GLY A 39 -9.12 -18.35 -16.85
CA GLY A 39 -9.54 -18.83 -15.54
C GLY A 39 -9.10 -20.27 -15.21
N THR A 40 -8.20 -20.87 -15.99
CA THR A 40 -7.53 -22.16 -15.66
C THR A 40 -6.04 -21.99 -15.34
N GLU A 41 -5.59 -20.74 -15.25
CA GLU A 41 -4.21 -20.41 -14.93
C GLU A 41 -3.89 -20.71 -13.46
N PRO A 42 -2.63 -21.00 -13.12
CA PRO A 42 -2.26 -21.33 -11.75
C PRO A 42 -2.72 -20.26 -10.77
N GLY A 43 -3.42 -20.66 -9.71
CA GLY A 43 -3.98 -19.72 -8.75
C GLY A 43 -5.33 -19.09 -9.13
N ALA A 44 -5.97 -19.53 -10.22
CA ALA A 44 -7.31 -19.06 -10.60
C ALA A 44 -8.42 -19.95 -10.03
N GLY A 45 -9.16 -19.43 -9.04
CA GLY A 45 -10.43 -20.00 -8.59
C GLY A 45 -11.60 -19.28 -9.26
N GLN A 46 -12.36 -19.96 -10.12
CA GLN A 46 -13.55 -19.35 -10.75
C GLN A 46 -14.75 -19.25 -9.79
N GLU A 47 -14.86 -20.17 -8.84
CA GLU A 47 -15.93 -20.17 -7.84
C GLU A 47 -15.52 -19.39 -6.59
N GLY A 48 -16.09 -18.20 -6.42
CA GLY A 48 -16.05 -17.49 -5.14
C GLY A 48 -14.86 -16.56 -4.90
N ALA A 49 -14.28 -15.95 -5.94
CA ALA A 49 -13.17 -14.98 -5.89
C ALA A 49 -13.11 -14.18 -4.59
N MET A 50 -11.98 -14.20 -3.89
CA MET A 50 -11.88 -13.60 -2.56
C MET A 50 -11.91 -12.07 -2.57
N PHE A 51 -11.34 -11.47 -3.62
CA PHE A 51 -11.11 -10.04 -3.70
C PHE A 51 -11.80 -9.39 -4.89
N VAL A 52 -12.16 -8.12 -4.73
CA VAL A 52 -12.54 -7.26 -5.86
C VAL A 52 -11.27 -6.93 -6.66
N HIS A 53 -11.32 -7.13 -7.98
CA HIS A 53 -10.19 -6.82 -8.84
C HIS A 53 -9.88 -5.33 -8.84
N THR A 54 -8.59 -5.00 -8.72
CA THR A 54 -8.06 -3.72 -9.17
C THR A 54 -8.32 -3.63 -10.67
N ARG A 55 -9.35 -2.89 -11.07
CA ARG A 55 -9.40 -2.39 -12.43
C ARG A 55 -8.28 -1.33 -12.60
N SER A 56 -8.02 -0.93 -13.83
CA SER A 56 -6.88 -0.11 -14.23
C SER A 56 -6.73 1.16 -13.37
N TYR A 57 -5.57 1.81 -13.45
CA TYR A 57 -5.34 3.10 -12.78
C TYR A 57 -6.45 4.12 -13.06
N GLU A 58 -7.01 4.11 -14.28
CA GLU A 58 -8.12 4.97 -14.68
C GLU A 58 -9.34 4.75 -13.77
N ASP A 59 -9.69 3.50 -13.44
CA ASP A 59 -10.79 3.20 -12.52
C ASP A 59 -10.54 3.71 -11.08
N LEU A 60 -9.27 3.82 -10.67
CA LEU A 60 -8.91 4.42 -9.38
C LEU A 60 -8.97 5.94 -9.41
N THR A 61 -8.78 6.56 -10.59
CA THR A 61 -8.84 8.02 -10.77
C THR A 61 -10.22 8.55 -11.13
N GLU A 62 -11.00 7.84 -11.95
CA GLU A 62 -12.23 8.28 -12.63
C GLU A 62 -13.49 8.29 -11.77
N LEU A 63 -13.50 7.63 -10.60
CA LEU A 63 -14.72 7.48 -9.78
C LEU A 63 -15.37 8.82 -9.36
N GLU A 64 -14.68 9.96 -9.48
CA GLU A 64 -15.25 11.30 -9.22
C GLU A 64 -15.60 12.08 -10.48
N ASP A 65 -14.84 11.95 -11.58
CA ASP A 65 -15.11 12.72 -12.81
C ASP A 65 -16.50 12.41 -13.39
N ARG A 66 -17.02 11.20 -13.13
CA ARG A 66 -18.32 10.74 -13.63
C ARG A 66 -19.51 11.30 -12.85
N GLU A 67 -19.33 11.75 -11.60
CA GLU A 67 -20.40 12.38 -10.82
C GLU A 67 -20.64 13.85 -11.23
N ALA A 68 -19.66 14.50 -11.88
CA ALA A 68 -19.81 15.87 -12.37
C ALA A 68 -20.59 15.99 -13.70
N SER A 69 -20.82 14.88 -14.42
CA SER A 69 -21.54 14.89 -15.69
C SER A 69 -22.54 13.73 -15.79
N GLY A 70 -23.71 13.88 -15.18
CA GLY A 70 -24.77 12.88 -15.23
C GLY A 70 -26.14 13.52 -15.15
N ASP A 71 -26.74 13.74 -16.33
CA ASP A 71 -28.13 14.13 -16.50
C ASP A 71 -29.04 13.12 -15.77
N SER A 72 -29.82 13.64 -14.82
CA SER A 72 -30.50 12.85 -13.79
C SER A 72 -31.57 11.90 -14.34
N PRO A 73 -31.46 10.57 -14.15
CA PRO A 73 -32.60 9.68 -14.26
C PRO A 73 -33.40 9.77 -12.96
N LYS A 74 -34.67 10.17 -13.09
CA LYS A 74 -35.66 10.16 -12.01
C LYS A 74 -35.94 8.71 -11.56
N GLU A 75 -36.20 8.59 -10.24
CA GLU A 75 -36.78 7.45 -9.50
C GLU A 75 -35.80 6.56 -8.72
N CYS A 76 -35.60 6.86 -7.44
CA CYS A 76 -36.37 6.25 -6.34
C CYS A 76 -35.89 6.81 -5.00
N VAL A 77 -36.85 7.29 -4.21
CA VAL A 77 -36.67 7.99 -2.94
C VAL A 77 -36.20 7.01 -1.87
N GLY A 78 -34.96 7.19 -1.42
CA GLY A 78 -34.40 6.59 -0.23
C GLY A 78 -33.24 7.44 0.23
N SER A 79 -33.54 8.63 0.79
CA SER A 79 -32.52 9.50 1.38
C SER A 79 -31.72 8.71 2.43
N PRO A 80 -30.37 8.68 2.38
CA PRO A 80 -29.59 8.07 3.45
C PRO A 80 -29.91 8.82 4.76
N PRO A 81 -29.90 8.13 5.91
CA PRO A 81 -30.20 8.79 7.17
C PRO A 81 -29.20 9.93 7.41
N PRO A 82 -29.66 11.08 7.91
CA PRO A 82 -28.76 12.20 8.19
C PRO A 82 -27.77 11.76 9.27
N LEU A 83 -26.51 11.58 8.88
CA LEU A 83 -25.38 11.40 9.78
C LEU A 83 -25.13 12.74 10.50
N ALA A 84 -25.99 13.07 11.46
CA ALA A 84 -25.64 14.03 12.49
C ALA A 84 -24.72 13.32 13.49
N THR A 85 -23.56 12.86 13.02
CA THR A 85 -22.51 12.40 13.92
C THR A 85 -21.93 13.64 14.57
N ASP A 86 -22.18 13.82 15.86
CA ASP A 86 -21.62 14.93 16.63
C ASP A 86 -20.09 14.91 16.48
N MET A 87 -19.49 16.07 16.23
CA MET A 87 -18.04 16.25 16.12
C MET A 87 -17.31 15.66 17.35
N ARG A 88 -17.99 15.65 18.51
CA ARG A 88 -17.54 14.98 19.73
C ARG A 88 -17.37 13.47 19.58
N GLN A 89 -18.29 12.79 18.91
CA GLN A 89 -18.21 11.35 18.69
C GLN A 89 -17.03 11.00 17.77
N ILE A 90 -16.78 11.81 16.74
CA ILE A 90 -15.64 11.64 15.83
C ILE A 90 -14.32 11.70 16.60
N SER A 91 -14.20 12.71 17.47
CA SER A 91 -13.03 12.90 18.33
C SER A 91 -12.85 11.76 19.34
N GLN A 92 -13.95 11.23 19.91
CA GLN A 92 -13.92 10.08 20.81
C GLN A 92 -13.46 8.80 20.08
N ASP A 93 -14.09 8.47 18.95
CA ASP A 93 -13.73 7.27 18.16
C ASP A 93 -12.24 7.29 17.76
N PHE A 94 -11.72 8.47 17.37
CA PHE A 94 -10.30 8.61 17.04
C PHE A 94 -9.38 8.61 18.28
N SER A 95 -9.79 9.24 19.38
CA SER A 95 -9.05 9.21 20.65
C SER A 95 -8.86 7.77 21.14
N GLU A 96 -9.89 6.94 21.05
CA GLU A 96 -9.82 5.51 21.37
C GLU A 96 -8.81 4.78 20.48
N LEU A 97 -8.89 4.98 19.16
CA LEU A 97 -7.95 4.37 18.22
C LEU A 97 -6.52 4.85 18.47
N SER A 98 -6.29 6.16 18.63
CA SER A 98 -4.97 6.74 18.96
C SER A 98 -4.41 6.16 20.26
N THR A 99 -5.26 5.98 21.28
CA THR A 99 -4.87 5.40 22.56
C THR A 99 -4.46 3.94 22.40
N GLN A 100 -5.23 3.14 21.66
CA GLN A 100 -4.89 1.73 21.40
C GLN A 100 -3.63 1.58 20.56
N LEU A 101 -3.43 2.49 19.61
CA LEU A 101 -2.22 2.53 18.82
C LEU A 101 -1.02 2.87 19.71
N THR A 102 -1.07 3.98 20.45
CA THR A 102 0.11 4.56 21.14
C THR A 102 0.35 4.00 22.53
N GLY A 103 -0.66 3.39 23.14
CA GLY A 103 -0.68 3.07 24.57
C GLY A 103 -0.83 4.31 25.46
N VAL A 104 -0.99 5.51 24.89
CA VAL A 104 -1.07 6.78 25.61
C VAL A 104 -2.45 7.40 25.40
N ALA A 105 -3.19 7.57 26.49
CA ALA A 105 -4.50 8.23 26.46
C ALA A 105 -4.34 9.70 26.04
N ARG A 106 -5.05 10.09 24.99
CA ARG A 106 -5.10 11.47 24.49
C ARG A 106 -6.54 11.96 24.47
N ASP A 107 -6.88 12.95 25.29
CA ASP A 107 -8.24 13.51 25.32
C ASP A 107 -8.35 14.65 24.32
N LEU A 108 -8.91 14.37 23.13
CA LEU A 108 -9.07 15.36 22.06
C LEU A 108 -10.30 16.27 22.28
N GLN A 109 -11.09 16.04 23.35
CA GLN A 109 -12.33 16.80 23.59
C GLN A 109 -12.09 18.28 23.92
N GLU A 110 -10.99 18.62 24.61
CA GLU A 110 -10.68 20.00 24.99
C GLU A 110 -10.32 20.89 23.79
N GLU A 111 -9.76 20.32 22.71
CA GLU A 111 -9.25 21.10 21.57
C GLU A 111 -10.33 21.59 20.58
N MET A 112 -11.59 21.16 20.76
CA MET A 112 -12.68 21.43 19.82
C MET A 112 -13.73 22.41 20.34
N LEU A 113 -13.59 22.91 21.57
CA LEU A 113 -14.44 23.99 22.07
C LEU A 113 -14.27 25.24 21.18
N PRO A 114 -15.35 25.78 20.60
CA PRO A 114 -15.27 27.02 19.84
C PRO A 114 -15.01 28.17 20.82
N GLY A 115 -13.76 28.58 21.01
CA GLY A 115 -13.46 29.75 21.83
C GLY A 115 -12.09 29.86 22.47
N SER A 116 -11.12 28.96 22.26
CA SER A 116 -9.74 29.24 22.67
C SER A 116 -9.12 30.24 21.70
N SER A 117 -9.41 31.52 21.94
CA SER A 117 -8.61 32.64 21.44
C SER A 117 -7.16 32.40 21.85
N GLU A 118 -6.29 32.42 20.84
CA GLU A 118 -4.84 32.38 20.96
C GLU A 118 -4.34 33.63 21.69
N ASP A 119 -4.46 33.65 23.01
CA ASP A 119 -3.70 34.57 23.86
C ASP A 119 -2.70 33.72 24.64
N TRP A 120 -1.48 33.62 24.10
CA TRP A 120 -0.33 33.06 24.78
C TRP A 120 -0.07 33.80 26.10
N PRO A 121 -0.28 33.22 27.28
CA PRO A 121 0.16 33.84 28.51
C PRO A 121 1.64 33.49 28.67
N GLU A 122 2.48 34.52 28.64
CA GLU A 122 3.91 34.42 28.99
C GLU A 122 4.08 33.67 30.33
N PRO A 123 5.04 32.74 30.42
CA PRO A 123 5.16 31.84 31.57
C PRO A 123 5.64 32.60 32.80
N GLN A 124 4.71 32.96 33.67
CA GLN A 124 5.02 33.49 34.99
C GLN A 124 5.54 32.36 35.89
N GLY A 125 6.76 32.57 36.37
CA GLY A 125 7.53 31.60 37.14
C GLY A 125 6.80 31.05 38.35
N ALA A 126 6.85 29.72 38.47
CA ALA A 126 6.63 29.02 39.72
C ALA A 126 7.95 28.37 40.13
N ALA A 127 8.45 28.87 41.25
CA ALA A 127 9.71 28.56 41.88
C ALA A 127 9.94 27.06 42.16
N GLY A 128 11.21 26.69 42.01
CA GLY A 128 11.91 25.98 43.08
C GLY A 128 11.93 24.47 42.98
N ARG A 129 12.98 23.93 42.36
CA ARG A 129 13.61 22.68 42.81
C ARG A 129 15.04 22.55 42.28
N GLY A 130 15.98 22.59 43.23
CA GLY A 130 17.17 21.73 43.23
C GLY A 130 18.27 22.06 42.23
N ALA A 131 19.26 22.81 42.73
CA ALA A 131 20.55 23.04 42.09
C ALA A 131 21.27 21.74 41.69
N ALA A 132 21.75 21.70 40.45
CA ALA A 132 22.89 20.91 40.03
C ALA A 132 23.57 21.63 38.85
N THR A 133 24.56 22.46 39.21
CA THR A 133 25.74 22.91 38.44
C THR A 133 25.70 22.79 36.91
N GLU A 134 25.56 23.96 36.27
CA GLU A 134 25.89 24.24 34.89
C GLU A 134 27.38 24.04 34.59
N PRO A 135 27.71 23.59 33.38
CA PRO A 135 28.77 24.18 32.58
C PRO A 135 28.13 24.98 31.45
N SER A 136 28.30 26.30 31.56
CA SER A 136 27.99 27.31 30.55
C SER A 136 28.68 27.01 29.20
N GLN A 137 27.91 26.68 28.18
CA GLN A 137 28.28 26.85 26.77
C GLN A 137 27.18 27.63 26.08
N GLU A 138 27.33 28.96 26.07
CA GLU A 138 26.60 29.86 25.19
C GLU A 138 27.25 29.79 23.80
N GLY A 139 26.49 29.40 22.77
CA GLY A 139 26.96 29.44 21.39
C GLY A 139 26.04 28.74 20.39
N SER A 140 25.21 29.55 19.71
CA SER A 140 24.56 29.31 18.40
C SER A 140 23.59 28.13 18.25
N THR A 141 22.33 28.32 18.64
CA THR A 141 21.20 27.44 18.27
C THR A 141 20.52 27.82 16.94
N GLU A 142 20.79 28.99 16.35
CA GLU A 142 20.11 29.43 15.12
C GLU A 142 20.54 28.65 13.85
N GLY A 143 21.78 28.15 13.81
CA GLY A 143 22.28 27.38 12.65
C GLY A 143 21.82 25.92 12.61
N GLU A 144 21.55 25.32 13.78
CA GLU A 144 21.14 23.92 13.86
C GLU A 144 19.69 23.69 13.41
N GLU A 145 18.81 24.68 13.62
CA GLU A 145 17.44 24.62 13.10
C GLU A 145 17.40 24.74 11.56
N GLU A 146 18.20 25.63 10.96
CA GLU A 146 18.29 25.73 9.50
C GLU A 146 18.88 24.46 8.85
N ASP A 147 19.95 23.88 9.41
CA ASP A 147 20.56 22.65 8.86
C ASP A 147 19.59 21.46 8.95
N ALA A 148 18.82 21.34 10.04
CA ALA A 148 17.75 20.34 10.14
C ALA A 148 16.64 20.56 9.09
N THR A 149 16.33 21.82 8.74
CA THR A 149 15.35 22.16 7.70
C THR A 149 15.81 21.89 6.27
N GLU A 150 17.08 21.57 6.01
CA GLU A 150 17.56 21.22 4.67
C GLU A 150 17.78 19.71 4.47
N ALA A 151 18.04 18.97 5.56
CA ALA A 151 18.29 17.54 5.53
C ALA A 151 17.16 16.73 4.86
N TRP A 152 15.90 17.20 4.93
CA TRP A 152 14.80 16.52 4.24
C TRP A 152 15.07 16.44 2.74
N ARG A 153 15.64 17.46 2.08
CA ARG A 153 15.89 17.49 0.63
C ARG A 153 16.84 16.42 0.11
N LEU A 154 17.61 15.77 1.01
CA LEU A 154 18.50 14.67 0.65
C LEU A 154 17.75 13.38 0.30
N HIS A 155 16.49 13.26 0.69
CA HIS A 155 15.69 12.07 0.42
C HIS A 155 15.23 12.02 -1.04
N GLN A 156 15.14 10.81 -1.59
CA GLN A 156 14.79 10.63 -3.00
C GLN A 156 13.27 10.70 -3.27
N LYS A 157 12.42 10.56 -2.25
CA LYS A 157 10.96 10.52 -2.42
C LYS A 157 10.23 11.17 -1.25
N HIS A 158 9.61 12.30 -1.53
CA HIS A 158 8.75 13.05 -0.62
C HIS A 158 7.28 12.79 -0.91
N VAL A 159 6.46 12.84 0.15
CA VAL A 159 5.01 12.84 0.07
C VAL A 159 4.48 13.96 0.95
N PHE A 160 3.56 14.73 0.41
CA PHE A 160 2.87 15.83 1.06
C PHE A 160 1.37 15.60 0.95
N VAL A 161 0.66 15.82 2.04
CA VAL A 161 -0.81 15.91 2.06
C VAL A 161 -1.17 17.27 2.61
N LEU A 162 -2.09 17.93 1.93
CA LEU A 162 -2.57 19.25 2.29
C LEU A 162 -4.06 19.35 1.96
N SER A 163 -4.77 20.27 2.62
CA SER A 163 -6.16 20.55 2.27
C SER A 163 -6.25 21.43 1.02
N GLU A 164 -7.43 21.50 0.41
CA GLU A 164 -7.73 22.45 -0.67
C GLU A 164 -7.57 23.93 -0.24
N ALA A 165 -7.64 24.22 1.06
CA ALA A 165 -7.31 25.54 1.64
C ALA A 165 -5.80 25.78 1.80
N GLY A 166 -4.96 24.80 1.46
CA GLY A 166 -3.50 24.85 1.56
C GLY A 166 -2.93 24.64 2.95
N LYS A 167 -3.73 24.12 3.89
CA LYS A 167 -3.23 23.74 5.21
C LYS A 167 -2.46 22.41 5.11
N PRO A 168 -1.24 22.34 5.65
CA PRO A 168 -0.52 21.07 5.78
C PRO A 168 -1.31 20.04 6.60
N VAL A 169 -1.35 18.80 6.12
CA VAL A 169 -1.97 17.67 6.82
C VAL A 169 -0.93 16.62 7.19
N TYR A 170 0.05 16.37 6.32
CA TYR A 170 1.14 15.43 6.56
C TYR A 170 2.33 15.72 5.64
N SER A 171 3.55 15.57 6.17
CA SER A 171 4.78 15.51 5.40
C SER A 171 5.59 14.27 5.78
N ARG A 172 6.09 13.52 4.79
CA ARG A 172 6.95 12.34 5.05
C ARG A 172 8.25 12.70 5.78
N TYR A 173 8.83 13.85 5.46
CA TYR A 173 10.09 14.33 6.02
C TYR A 173 10.01 15.82 6.29
N GLY A 174 10.73 16.31 7.30
CA GLY A 174 10.63 17.70 7.74
C GLY A 174 9.29 18.01 8.43
N SER A 175 9.19 19.19 9.06
CA SER A 175 7.96 19.60 9.73
C SER A 175 6.96 20.21 8.74
N GLU A 176 5.68 19.92 8.94
CA GLU A 176 4.57 20.49 8.17
C GLU A 176 4.57 22.03 8.23
N GLU A 177 4.97 22.60 9.36
CA GLU A 177 5.01 24.05 9.59
C GLU A 177 6.11 24.72 8.77
N ALA A 178 7.33 24.17 8.79
CA ALA A 178 8.43 24.69 7.98
C ALA A 178 8.15 24.55 6.47
N LEU A 179 7.39 23.52 6.08
CA LEU A 179 7.07 23.22 4.69
C LEU A 179 5.77 23.89 4.21
N SER A 180 5.10 24.69 5.05
CA SER A 180 3.83 25.33 4.74
C SER A 180 3.90 26.21 3.48
N SER A 181 4.98 26.97 3.30
CA SER A 181 5.18 27.81 2.11
C SER A 181 5.26 26.98 0.82
N THR A 182 5.95 25.83 0.87
CA THR A 182 6.10 24.92 -0.27
C THR A 182 4.75 24.28 -0.62
N MET A 183 4.00 23.83 0.39
CA MET A 183 2.65 23.29 0.18
C MET A 183 1.69 24.37 -0.36
N GLY A 184 1.80 25.62 0.10
CA GLY A 184 1.03 26.74 -0.45
C GLY A 184 1.26 26.95 -1.95
N VAL A 185 2.52 26.84 -2.41
CA VAL A 185 2.84 26.87 -3.85
C VAL A 185 2.21 25.69 -4.58
N MET A 186 2.23 24.49 -4.00
CA MET A 186 1.59 23.31 -4.60
C MET A 186 0.08 23.51 -4.82
N VAL A 187 -0.63 24.10 -3.84
CA VAL A 187 -2.06 24.45 -3.99
C VAL A 187 -2.25 25.46 -5.11
N ALA A 188 -1.43 26.51 -5.12
CA ALA A 188 -1.53 27.57 -6.11
C ALA A 188 -1.40 27.00 -7.54
N LEU A 189 -0.50 26.03 -7.75
CA LEU A 189 -0.37 25.33 -9.03
C LEU A 189 -1.63 24.54 -9.40
N VAL A 190 -2.23 23.83 -8.44
CA VAL A 190 -3.49 23.09 -8.64
C VAL A 190 -4.62 24.06 -8.98
N SER A 191 -4.87 25.06 -8.14
CA SER A 191 -5.95 26.03 -8.30
C SER A 191 -5.82 26.87 -9.57
N PHE A 192 -4.60 27.21 -9.99
CA PHE A 192 -4.36 27.95 -11.24
C PHE A 192 -4.86 27.18 -12.46
N LEU A 193 -4.59 25.87 -12.53
CA LEU A 193 -5.04 25.04 -13.66
C LEU A 193 -6.54 24.70 -13.58
N GLU A 194 -7.08 24.61 -12.37
CA GLU A 194 -8.52 24.39 -12.16
C GLU A 194 -9.38 25.56 -12.67
N ALA A 195 -8.86 26.79 -12.58
CA ALA A 195 -9.53 27.97 -13.15
C ALA A 195 -9.80 27.81 -14.67
N ASP A 196 -8.94 27.05 -15.36
CA ASP A 196 -9.06 26.71 -16.78
C ASP A 196 -9.75 25.36 -17.03
N LYS A 197 -10.46 24.80 -16.03
CA LYS A 197 -11.09 23.47 -16.07
C LYS A 197 -10.10 22.35 -16.44
N ASN A 198 -8.85 22.51 -16.01
CA ASN A 198 -7.79 21.53 -16.21
C ASN A 198 -7.31 21.02 -14.85
N ALA A 199 -6.65 19.86 -14.84
CA ALA A 199 -6.12 19.25 -13.63
C ALA A 199 -4.65 18.91 -13.82
N ILE A 200 -3.79 19.45 -12.95
CA ILE A 200 -2.40 19.05 -12.92
C ILE A 200 -2.29 17.59 -12.49
N ARG A 201 -1.62 16.77 -13.32
CA ARG A 201 -1.36 15.36 -13.02
C ARG A 201 0.08 15.14 -12.58
N SER A 202 1.02 15.69 -13.35
CA SER A 202 2.44 15.59 -13.04
C SER A 202 3.29 16.64 -13.74
N ILE A 203 4.36 17.07 -13.08
CA ILE A 203 5.45 17.88 -13.63
C ILE A 203 6.68 16.98 -13.79
N HIS A 204 7.33 17.03 -14.94
CA HIS A 204 8.52 16.24 -15.25
C HIS A 204 9.67 17.21 -15.49
N ALA A 205 10.73 17.08 -14.69
CA ALA A 205 11.93 17.88 -14.78
C ALA A 205 13.15 16.96 -14.79
N ASP A 206 14.34 17.53 -14.98
CA ASP A 206 15.57 16.74 -15.10
C ASP A 206 15.84 15.92 -13.83
N GLY A 207 15.65 14.61 -13.96
CA GLY A 207 15.90 13.62 -12.91
C GLY A 207 14.76 13.39 -11.92
N TYR A 208 13.72 14.23 -11.85
CA TYR A 208 12.63 14.06 -10.87
C TYR A 208 11.23 14.32 -11.45
N LYS A 209 10.23 13.78 -10.76
CA LYS A 209 8.81 13.94 -11.09
C LYS A 209 8.08 14.52 -9.89
N VAL A 210 7.15 15.43 -10.14
CA VAL A 210 6.15 15.87 -9.16
C VAL A 210 4.81 15.32 -9.64
N VAL A 211 4.10 14.58 -8.80
CA VAL A 211 2.82 13.96 -9.14
C VAL A 211 1.76 14.47 -8.18
N PHE A 212 0.62 14.86 -8.73
CA PHE A 212 -0.50 15.42 -7.99
C PHE A 212 -1.69 14.47 -8.11
N VAL A 213 -2.31 14.17 -6.97
CA VAL A 213 -3.58 13.45 -6.89
C VAL A 213 -4.51 14.27 -6.02
N ARG A 214 -5.60 14.75 -6.61
CA ARG A 214 -6.65 15.45 -5.88
C ARG A 214 -7.74 14.46 -5.50
N ARG A 215 -8.11 14.48 -4.22
CA ARG A 215 -9.24 13.73 -3.64
C ARG A 215 -9.90 14.66 -2.64
N SER A 216 -10.89 15.41 -3.09
CA SER A 216 -11.50 16.47 -2.28
C SER A 216 -11.90 15.90 -0.91
N PRO A 217 -11.58 16.59 0.20
CA PRO A 217 -11.05 17.95 0.33
C PRO A 217 -9.51 18.04 0.39
N LEU A 218 -8.79 17.00 -0.07
CA LEU A 218 -7.34 16.88 0.03
C LEU A 218 -6.64 16.93 -1.33
N VAL A 219 -5.44 17.49 -1.31
CA VAL A 219 -4.46 17.43 -2.40
C VAL A 219 -3.25 16.66 -1.88
N LEU A 220 -2.88 15.62 -2.61
CA LEU A 220 -1.76 14.75 -2.31
C LEU A 220 -0.69 14.93 -3.38
N VAL A 221 0.56 15.10 -2.95
CA VAL A 221 1.68 15.40 -3.85
C VAL A 221 2.87 14.51 -3.54
N ALA A 222 3.43 13.87 -4.55
CA ALA A 222 4.69 13.13 -4.45
C ALA A 222 5.78 13.86 -5.25
N VAL A 223 6.96 14.03 -4.67
CA VAL A 223 8.16 14.49 -5.38
C VAL A 223 9.18 13.37 -5.33
N ALA A 224 9.53 12.79 -6.48
CA ALA A 224 10.37 11.60 -6.53
C ALA A 224 11.48 11.69 -7.59
N ARG A 225 12.71 11.40 -7.14
CA ARG A 225 13.91 11.16 -7.96
C ARG A 225 14.15 9.65 -8.11
N THR A 226 13.09 8.90 -8.40
CA THR A 226 13.12 7.43 -8.49
C THR A 226 12.73 6.93 -9.88
N ARG A 227 12.88 5.62 -10.11
CA ARG A 227 12.47 4.95 -11.36
C ARG A 227 10.96 4.78 -11.50
N GLN A 228 10.19 5.07 -10.45
CA GLN A 228 8.73 4.95 -10.47
C GLN A 228 8.13 5.86 -11.54
N SER A 229 7.14 5.33 -12.24
CA SER A 229 6.31 6.10 -13.17
C SER A 229 5.38 7.06 -12.42
N ALA A 230 4.88 8.07 -13.12
CA ALA A 230 3.89 8.98 -12.53
C ALA A 230 2.63 8.24 -12.06
N GLN A 231 2.24 7.18 -12.78
CA GLN A 231 1.11 6.32 -12.44
C GLN A 231 1.33 5.56 -11.13
N GLU A 232 2.53 5.00 -10.93
CA GLU A 232 2.87 4.28 -9.69
C GLU A 232 2.92 5.23 -8.49
N LEU A 233 3.49 6.43 -8.66
CA LEU A 233 3.49 7.46 -7.62
C LEU A 233 2.07 7.93 -7.28
N ALA A 234 1.21 8.12 -8.27
CA ALA A 234 -0.18 8.45 -8.04
C ALA A 234 -0.94 7.32 -7.32
N GLN A 235 -0.64 6.06 -7.61
CA GLN A 235 -1.18 4.92 -6.86
C GLN A 235 -0.71 4.92 -5.39
N GLU A 236 0.56 5.22 -5.13
CA GLU A 236 1.05 5.39 -3.75
C GLU A 236 0.32 6.53 -3.02
N LEU A 237 0.10 7.67 -3.68
CA LEU A 237 -0.67 8.78 -3.11
C LEU A 237 -2.10 8.35 -2.77
N LEU A 238 -2.75 7.53 -3.61
CA LEU A 238 -4.06 6.97 -3.29
C LEU A 238 -4.03 6.05 -2.06
N TYR A 239 -2.96 5.27 -1.84
CA TYR A 239 -2.80 4.52 -0.58
C TYR A 239 -2.75 5.46 0.64
N ILE A 240 -2.06 6.59 0.53
CA ILE A 240 -2.02 7.59 1.62
C ILE A 240 -3.40 8.20 1.86
N TYR A 241 -4.13 8.55 0.80
CA TYR A 241 -5.52 8.99 0.92
C TYR A 241 -6.39 7.95 1.64
N TYR A 242 -6.33 6.69 1.22
CA TYR A 242 -7.09 5.62 1.86
C TYR A 242 -6.61 5.31 3.28
N GLN A 243 -5.34 5.55 3.61
CA GLN A 243 -4.84 5.46 4.98
C GLN A 243 -5.43 6.54 5.89
N ILE A 244 -5.66 7.75 5.38
CA ILE A 244 -6.39 8.78 6.14
C ILE A 244 -7.85 8.34 6.31
N LEU A 245 -8.48 7.84 5.25
CA LEU A 245 -9.86 7.38 5.31
C LEU A 245 -10.05 6.17 6.23
N SER A 246 -9.07 5.27 6.36
CA SER A 246 -9.20 4.13 7.26
C SER A 246 -9.31 4.55 8.73
N LEU A 247 -8.84 5.76 9.06
CA LEU A 247 -8.85 6.36 10.39
C LEU A 247 -10.05 7.28 10.66
N LEU A 248 -10.57 7.98 9.64
CA LEU A 248 -11.65 8.97 9.80
C LEU A 248 -12.91 8.68 8.97
N THR A 249 -12.94 7.71 8.07
CA THR A 249 -13.99 7.57 7.02
C THR A 249 -14.05 8.76 6.05
N GLY A 250 -14.53 8.51 4.83
CA GLY A 250 -14.83 9.58 3.86
C GLY A 250 -15.99 10.47 4.28
N ALA A 251 -16.98 9.93 5.00
CA ALA A 251 -18.13 10.69 5.47
C ALA A 251 -17.73 11.75 6.51
N GLN A 252 -16.91 11.39 7.51
CA GLN A 252 -16.46 12.39 8.50
C GLN A 252 -15.51 13.40 7.86
N LEU A 253 -14.58 12.95 6.99
CA LEU A 253 -13.68 13.87 6.27
C LEU A 253 -14.48 14.93 5.50
N SER A 254 -15.49 14.49 4.74
CA SER A 254 -16.36 15.39 3.98
C SER A 254 -17.15 16.34 4.89
N HIS A 255 -17.75 15.80 5.96
CA HIS A 255 -18.54 16.58 6.92
C HIS A 255 -17.71 17.67 7.61
N ILE A 256 -16.48 17.36 8.03
CA ILE A 256 -15.57 18.32 8.68
C ILE A 256 -15.29 19.50 7.75
N PHE A 257 -14.92 19.25 6.50
CA PHE A 257 -14.57 20.31 5.55
C PHE A 257 -15.78 21.06 4.99
N GLN A 258 -16.96 20.45 4.96
CA GLN A 258 -18.21 21.15 4.67
C GLN A 258 -18.57 22.17 5.76
N GLN A 259 -18.33 21.84 7.04
CA GLN A 259 -18.57 22.78 8.14
C GLN A 259 -17.46 23.83 8.28
N LYS A 260 -16.20 23.41 8.12
CA LYS A 260 -15.02 24.26 8.30
C LYS A 260 -13.97 23.92 7.23
N GLN A 261 -14.01 24.64 6.11
CA GLN A 261 -13.03 24.46 5.01
C GLN A 261 -11.57 24.64 5.46
N ASN A 262 -11.35 25.50 6.46
CA ASN A 262 -10.03 25.77 7.04
C ASN A 262 -9.75 24.94 8.30
N TYR A 263 -10.40 23.79 8.48
CA TYR A 263 -10.10 22.90 9.60
C TYR A 263 -8.66 22.37 9.52
N ASP A 264 -7.99 22.27 10.67
CA ASP A 264 -6.65 21.69 10.76
C ASP A 264 -6.76 20.19 11.03
N LEU A 265 -6.67 19.39 9.98
CA LEU A 265 -6.85 17.94 10.06
C LEU A 265 -5.76 17.24 10.90
N ARG A 266 -4.60 17.89 11.11
CA ARG A 266 -3.51 17.35 11.94
C ARG A 266 -3.98 17.05 13.36
N ARG A 267 -4.91 17.85 13.89
CA ARG A 267 -5.50 17.64 15.24
C ARG A 267 -6.19 16.28 15.36
N LEU A 268 -6.87 15.84 14.31
CA LEU A 268 -7.53 14.54 14.24
C LEU A 268 -6.64 13.40 13.78
N LEU A 269 -5.45 13.67 13.23
CA LEU A 269 -4.52 12.63 12.78
C LEU A 269 -3.30 12.50 13.71
N SER A 270 -3.22 13.34 14.74
CA SER A 270 -2.11 13.36 15.68
C SER A 270 -1.91 12.01 16.35
N GLY A 271 -0.69 11.48 16.28
CA GLY A 271 -0.31 10.15 16.82
C GLY A 271 -0.47 8.99 15.84
N SER A 272 -1.06 9.24 14.66
CA SER A 272 -1.21 8.26 13.58
C SER A 272 -0.16 8.39 12.47
N GLU A 273 0.75 9.36 12.58
CA GLU A 273 1.79 9.67 11.56
C GLU A 273 2.62 8.42 11.25
N ARG A 274 3.02 7.68 12.28
CA ARG A 274 3.77 6.42 12.13
C ARG A 274 3.06 5.36 11.30
N ILE A 275 1.73 5.37 11.24
CA ILE A 275 0.96 4.42 10.42
C ILE A 275 1.17 4.78 8.95
N THR A 276 1.09 6.06 8.62
CA THR A 276 1.37 6.57 7.28
C THR A 276 2.83 6.39 6.90
N ASP A 277 3.77 6.62 7.82
CA ASP A 277 5.20 6.39 7.61
C ASP A 277 5.50 4.92 7.34
N ASN A 278 4.96 4.01 8.15
CA ASN A 278 5.11 2.58 7.96
C ASN A 278 4.53 2.14 6.62
N LEU A 279 3.38 2.68 6.21
CA LEU A 279 2.80 2.40 4.89
C LEU A 279 3.75 2.78 3.75
N LEU A 280 4.38 3.95 3.85
CA LEU A 280 5.35 4.41 2.86
C LEU A 280 6.62 3.57 2.84
N GLN A 281 7.07 3.09 4.00
CA GLN A 281 8.20 2.15 4.10
C GLN A 281 7.84 0.78 3.48
N LEU A 282 6.64 0.27 3.75
CA LEU A 282 6.14 -0.97 3.15
C LEU A 282 6.03 -0.84 1.63
N MET A 283 5.44 0.25 1.10
CA MET A 283 5.35 0.49 -0.35
C MET A 283 6.72 0.59 -1.03
N ALA A 284 7.75 1.02 -0.30
CA ALA A 284 9.12 1.11 -0.83
C ALA A 284 9.85 -0.24 -0.92
N ARG A 285 9.38 -1.29 -0.22
CA ARG A 285 10.10 -2.58 -0.12
C ARG A 285 9.26 -3.80 -0.51
N ASP A 286 7.95 -3.74 -0.32
CA ASP A 286 7.04 -4.87 -0.52
C ASP A 286 6.37 -4.81 -1.92
N PRO A 287 6.56 -5.82 -2.78
CA PRO A 287 5.91 -5.87 -4.09
C PRO A 287 4.37 -6.02 -4.02
N SER A 288 3.77 -6.32 -2.86
CA SER A 288 2.31 -6.43 -2.69
C SER A 288 1.57 -5.18 -3.18
N PHE A 289 2.14 -4.00 -2.93
CA PHE A 289 1.56 -2.71 -3.33
C PHE A 289 1.67 -2.48 -4.83
N LEU A 290 2.83 -2.79 -5.42
CA LEU A 290 3.05 -2.72 -6.87
C LEU A 290 2.10 -3.68 -7.61
N MET A 291 1.96 -4.90 -7.09
CA MET A 291 1.08 -5.91 -7.66
C MET A 291 -0.40 -5.64 -7.39
N GLY A 292 -0.76 -4.78 -6.44
CA GLY A 292 -2.15 -4.57 -6.03
C GLY A 292 -2.82 -5.89 -5.61
N ALA A 293 -2.06 -6.76 -4.93
CA ALA A 293 -2.47 -8.11 -4.59
C ALA A 293 -1.80 -8.52 -3.27
N ALA A 294 -2.46 -9.36 -2.47
CA ALA A 294 -1.93 -9.80 -1.19
C ALA A 294 -1.03 -11.02 -1.36
N ARG A 295 0.07 -11.05 -0.58
CA ARG A 295 0.91 -12.24 -0.47
C ARG A 295 0.24 -13.28 0.41
N CYS A 296 0.30 -14.54 -0.01
CA CYS A 296 -0.23 -15.65 0.77
C CYS A 296 0.91 -16.51 1.34
N LEU A 297 0.77 -16.89 2.62
CA LEU A 297 1.73 -17.77 3.29
C LEU A 297 1.71 -19.16 2.61
N PRO A 298 2.85 -19.69 2.14
CA PRO A 298 2.94 -21.06 1.65
C PRO A 298 2.53 -22.05 2.75
N LEU A 299 1.42 -22.76 2.54
CA LEU A 299 0.84 -23.64 3.56
C LEU A 299 0.15 -24.83 2.91
N ALA A 300 0.40 -26.05 3.41
CA ALA A 300 -0.22 -27.26 2.91
C ALA A 300 -1.76 -27.16 2.91
N ALA A 301 -2.39 -27.60 1.82
CA ALA A 301 -3.83 -27.50 1.57
C ALA A 301 -4.68 -27.96 2.78
N ALA A 302 -4.41 -29.17 3.27
CA ALA A 302 -5.14 -29.75 4.40
C ALA A 302 -5.06 -28.90 5.69
N VAL A 303 -3.93 -28.23 5.93
CA VAL A 303 -3.76 -27.33 7.08
C VAL A 303 -4.60 -26.07 6.88
N ARG A 304 -4.50 -25.46 5.69
CA ARG A 304 -5.28 -24.27 5.29
C ARG A 304 -6.78 -24.52 5.33
N ASP A 305 -7.24 -25.67 4.87
CA ASP A 305 -8.65 -26.09 4.92
C ASP A 305 -9.12 -26.22 6.36
N THR A 306 -8.30 -26.82 7.21
CA THR A 306 -8.61 -26.98 8.64
C THR A 306 -8.70 -25.64 9.35
N VAL A 307 -7.81 -24.70 9.05
CA VAL A 307 -7.85 -23.32 9.56
C VAL A 307 -9.11 -22.61 9.09
N SER A 308 -9.36 -22.61 7.77
CA SER A 308 -10.53 -21.97 7.16
C SER A 308 -11.83 -22.52 7.73
N ALA A 309 -11.96 -23.85 7.86
CA ALA A 309 -13.14 -24.48 8.44
C ALA A 309 -13.30 -24.14 9.93
N SER A 310 -12.20 -23.96 10.66
CA SER A 310 -12.25 -23.55 12.08
C SER A 310 -12.72 -22.11 12.23
N LEU A 311 -12.30 -21.20 11.33
CA LEU A 311 -12.78 -19.82 11.26
C LEU A 311 -14.27 -19.77 10.88
N GLN A 312 -14.68 -20.50 9.83
CA GLN A 312 -16.07 -20.55 9.37
C GLN A 312 -17.04 -20.97 10.48
N GLN A 313 -16.65 -21.93 11.31
CA GLN A 313 -17.47 -22.39 12.44
C GLN A 313 -17.43 -21.45 13.66
N ALA A 314 -16.48 -20.52 13.72
CA ALA A 314 -16.31 -19.53 14.79
C ALA A 314 -16.96 -18.20 14.38
N ARG A 315 -18.26 -18.24 14.10
CA ARG A 315 -19.02 -17.08 13.57
C ARG A 315 -19.86 -16.38 14.63
N ALA A 316 -20.08 -15.09 14.40
CA ALA A 316 -21.06 -14.24 15.08
C ALA A 316 -21.98 -13.57 14.04
N ARG A 317 -23.14 -13.09 14.47
CA ARG A 317 -24.14 -12.47 13.58
C ARG A 317 -23.69 -11.12 13.01
N SER A 318 -22.74 -10.44 13.63
CA SER A 318 -22.17 -9.15 13.22
C SER A 318 -20.91 -9.29 12.33
N LEU A 319 -20.29 -10.46 12.34
CA LEU A 319 -18.98 -10.72 11.73
C LEU A 319 -19.07 -10.73 10.20
N VAL A 320 -18.29 -9.88 9.53
CA VAL A 320 -18.20 -9.76 8.06
C VAL A 320 -16.99 -10.51 7.52
N PHE A 321 -15.85 -10.36 8.18
CA PHE A 321 -14.57 -10.98 7.78
C PHE A 321 -13.86 -11.60 8.98
N SER A 322 -13.29 -12.79 8.81
CA SER A 322 -12.29 -13.40 9.68
C SER A 322 -11.00 -13.56 8.91
N ILE A 323 -9.96 -12.84 9.31
CA ILE A 323 -8.68 -12.80 8.62
C ILE A 323 -7.61 -13.32 9.56
N LEU A 324 -6.86 -14.35 9.14
CA LEU A 324 -5.68 -14.81 9.86
C LEU A 324 -4.42 -14.42 9.08
N LEU A 325 -3.52 -13.70 9.76
CA LEU A 325 -2.31 -13.14 9.19
C LEU A 325 -1.06 -13.63 9.91
N ALA A 326 0.05 -13.63 9.20
CA ALA A 326 1.38 -13.75 9.79
C ALA A 326 2.44 -13.06 8.94
N HIS A 327 3.30 -12.24 9.55
CA HIS A 327 4.40 -11.54 8.86
C HIS A 327 3.98 -10.84 7.54
N ASN A 328 2.90 -10.06 7.54
CA ASN A 328 2.31 -9.44 6.33
C ASN A 328 1.92 -10.43 5.22
N GLN A 329 1.61 -11.68 5.58
CA GLN A 329 1.09 -12.69 4.67
C GLN A 329 -0.28 -13.16 5.12
N LEU A 330 -1.17 -13.37 4.15
CA LEU A 330 -2.48 -13.94 4.38
C LEU A 330 -2.37 -15.45 4.58
N VAL A 331 -2.86 -15.94 5.73
CA VAL A 331 -2.93 -17.37 6.03
C VAL A 331 -4.29 -17.94 5.62
N ALA A 332 -5.37 -17.27 6.02
CA ALA A 332 -6.74 -17.63 5.66
C ALA A 332 -7.67 -16.41 5.74
N LEU A 333 -8.70 -16.40 4.90
CA LEU A 333 -9.79 -15.42 4.96
C LEU A 333 -11.14 -16.15 4.84
N VAL A 334 -12.04 -15.89 5.78
CA VAL A 334 -13.46 -16.24 5.68
C VAL A 334 -14.25 -14.95 5.63
N ARG A 335 -15.27 -14.92 4.78
CA ARG A 335 -16.09 -13.74 4.54
C ARG A 335 -17.58 -14.07 4.53
N ARG A 336 -18.44 -13.06 4.68
CA ARG A 336 -19.85 -13.24 4.34
C ARG A 336 -20.03 -13.52 2.86
N LYS A 337 -21.09 -14.27 2.54
CA LYS A 337 -21.50 -14.49 1.15
C LYS A 337 -21.70 -13.14 0.45
N ASP A 338 -21.19 -13.05 -0.78
CA ASP A 338 -21.26 -11.87 -1.65
C ASP A 338 -20.56 -10.60 -1.11
N GLN A 339 -19.75 -10.71 -0.04
CA GLN A 339 -18.95 -9.61 0.50
C GLN A 339 -17.48 -9.82 0.16
N PHE A 340 -16.90 -8.98 -0.69
CA PHE A 340 -15.54 -9.12 -1.22
C PHE A 340 -14.66 -8.03 -0.62
N LEU A 341 -13.44 -8.38 -0.20
CA LEU A 341 -12.50 -7.38 0.31
C LEU A 341 -11.63 -6.87 -0.84
N HIS A 342 -11.29 -5.59 -0.87
CA HIS A 342 -10.33 -5.09 -1.85
C HIS A 342 -8.89 -5.28 -1.34
N PRO A 343 -7.87 -5.57 -2.18
CA PRO A 343 -6.49 -5.73 -1.74
C PRO A 343 -5.93 -4.52 -0.99
N ILE A 344 -6.31 -3.30 -1.40
CA ILE A 344 -5.95 -2.06 -0.67
C ILE A 344 -6.41 -2.11 0.78
N ASP A 345 -7.67 -2.46 1.05
CA ASP A 345 -8.18 -2.53 2.43
C ASP A 345 -7.42 -3.58 3.23
N LEU A 346 -7.05 -4.70 2.61
CA LEU A 346 -6.22 -5.71 3.26
C LEU A 346 -4.82 -5.19 3.59
N HIS A 347 -4.19 -4.43 2.68
CA HIS A 347 -2.90 -3.79 2.93
C HIS A 347 -2.97 -2.76 4.06
N LEU A 348 -4.05 -1.97 4.13
CA LEU A 348 -4.27 -1.02 5.22
C LEU A 348 -4.42 -1.72 6.57
N LEU A 349 -5.11 -2.87 6.61
CA LEU A 349 -5.19 -3.71 7.82
C LEU A 349 -3.82 -4.30 8.21
N PHE A 350 -3.00 -4.72 7.25
CA PHE A 350 -1.64 -5.22 7.53
C PHE A 350 -0.78 -4.11 8.11
N ASN A 351 -0.89 -2.92 7.52
CA ASN A 351 -0.18 -1.74 7.98
C ASN A 351 -0.62 -1.33 9.39
N LEU A 352 -1.92 -1.32 9.68
CA LEU A 352 -2.46 -1.03 11.00
C LEU A 352 -1.83 -1.93 12.07
N ILE A 353 -1.79 -3.25 11.82
CA ILE A 353 -1.26 -4.23 12.76
C ILE A 353 0.25 -4.09 12.92
N SER A 354 0.99 -3.94 11.82
CA SER A 354 2.45 -3.83 11.87
C SER A 354 2.94 -2.51 12.48
N SER A 355 2.10 -1.46 12.49
CA SER A 355 2.45 -0.14 13.03
C SER A 355 2.32 -0.02 14.56
N SER A 356 1.72 -1.02 15.23
CA SER A 356 1.46 -0.95 16.68
C SER A 356 1.78 -2.28 17.38
N SER A 357 2.79 -2.25 18.25
CA SER A 357 3.12 -3.37 19.14
C SER A 357 2.08 -3.58 20.24
N SER A 358 1.29 -2.56 20.58
CA SER A 358 0.27 -2.60 21.64
C SER A 358 -0.77 -3.70 21.41
N PHE A 359 -1.03 -4.07 20.14
CA PHE A 359 -1.93 -5.17 19.80
C PHE A 359 -1.43 -6.55 20.27
N ARG A 360 -0.18 -6.68 20.72
CA ARG A 360 0.35 -7.93 21.28
C ARG A 360 0.01 -8.13 22.76
N GLU A 361 -0.42 -7.08 23.47
CA GLU A 361 -0.66 -7.14 24.92
C GLU A 361 -2.05 -7.70 25.30
N GLY A 362 -2.87 -8.07 24.32
CA GLY A 362 -4.17 -8.66 24.59
C GLY A 362 -5.10 -8.67 23.39
N GLU A 363 -6.39 -8.46 23.67
CA GLU A 363 -7.43 -8.29 22.66
C GLU A 363 -7.70 -6.79 22.49
N ALA A 364 -7.56 -6.28 21.27
CA ALA A 364 -7.94 -4.92 20.94
C ALA A 364 -9.29 -4.89 20.23
N TRP A 365 -10.04 -3.81 20.44
CA TRP A 365 -11.34 -3.57 19.84
C TRP A 365 -11.39 -2.13 19.36
N THR A 366 -11.15 -1.93 18.08
CA THR A 366 -10.95 -0.58 17.51
C THR A 366 -11.88 -0.33 16.34
N PRO A 367 -12.42 0.89 16.18
CA PRO A 367 -13.05 1.28 14.93
C PRO A 367 -12.02 1.24 13.80
N VAL A 368 -12.45 0.76 12.62
CA VAL A 368 -11.65 0.79 11.40
C VAL A 368 -12.54 1.00 10.19
N CYS A 369 -12.16 1.92 9.31
CA CYS A 369 -12.82 2.07 8.02
C CYS A 369 -12.08 1.23 6.98
N LEU A 370 -12.84 0.58 6.10
CA LEU A 370 -12.31 -0.16 4.95
C LEU A 370 -12.71 0.63 3.70
N PRO A 371 -11.88 1.58 3.23
CA PRO A 371 -12.35 2.62 2.30
C PRO A 371 -12.81 2.09 0.95
N LYS A 372 -12.25 0.99 0.46
CA LYS A 372 -12.67 0.40 -0.82
C LYS A 372 -13.90 -0.50 -0.68
N PHE A 373 -14.17 -1.01 0.52
CA PHE A 373 -15.37 -1.79 0.84
C PHE A 373 -16.55 -0.88 1.20
N ASN A 374 -16.35 0.06 2.13
CA ASN A 374 -17.32 1.08 2.52
C ASN A 374 -16.60 2.29 3.16
N ALA A 375 -16.35 3.33 2.36
CA ALA A 375 -15.74 4.57 2.84
C ALA A 375 -16.62 5.40 3.78
N ALA A 376 -17.93 5.12 3.89
CA ALA A 376 -18.86 5.98 4.62
C ALA A 376 -19.00 5.63 6.11
N GLY A 377 -18.45 4.49 6.55
CA GLY A 377 -18.69 4.02 7.92
C GLY A 377 -17.54 3.21 8.50
N PHE A 378 -17.58 3.10 9.83
CA PHE A 378 -16.67 2.25 10.58
C PHE A 378 -17.23 0.84 10.74
N PHE A 379 -16.32 -0.11 10.67
CA PHE A 379 -16.45 -1.43 11.28
C PHE A 379 -15.74 -1.40 12.63
N HIS A 380 -15.93 -2.45 13.43
CA HIS A 380 -15.10 -2.67 14.61
C HIS A 380 -14.23 -3.90 14.37
N ALA A 381 -12.92 -3.72 14.47
CA ALA A 381 -11.94 -4.78 14.34
C ALA A 381 -11.55 -5.29 15.72
N HIS A 382 -11.80 -6.56 15.95
CA HIS A 382 -11.13 -7.30 17.00
C HIS A 382 -9.78 -7.77 16.49
N ILE A 383 -8.70 -7.40 17.17
CA ILE A 383 -7.33 -7.75 16.81
C ILE A 383 -6.70 -8.50 17.98
N SER A 384 -6.14 -9.67 17.73
CA SER A 384 -5.46 -10.44 18.76
C SER A 384 -4.38 -11.36 18.20
N TYR A 385 -3.26 -11.46 18.89
CA TYR A 385 -2.25 -12.47 18.62
C TYR A 385 -2.63 -13.78 19.32
N LEU A 386 -2.54 -14.90 18.60
CA LEU A 386 -3.02 -16.20 19.11
C LEU A 386 -2.04 -16.83 20.10
N GLU A 387 -0.73 -16.65 19.88
CA GLU A 387 0.31 -17.20 20.74
C GLU A 387 1.42 -16.15 20.92
N PRO A 388 1.96 -15.96 22.15
CA PRO A 388 2.93 -14.89 22.44
C PRO A 388 4.24 -14.98 21.64
N ASP A 389 4.65 -16.19 21.29
CA ASP A 389 5.90 -16.50 20.57
C ASP A 389 5.71 -16.61 19.05
N THR A 390 4.54 -16.21 18.53
CA THR A 390 4.23 -16.28 17.11
C THR A 390 3.69 -14.96 16.57
N ASP A 391 3.79 -14.79 15.26
CA ASP A 391 3.23 -13.65 14.53
C ASP A 391 1.82 -13.93 13.99
N LEU A 392 1.14 -14.96 14.51
CA LEU A 392 -0.24 -15.28 14.13
C LEU A 392 -1.21 -14.26 14.74
N CYS A 393 -1.66 -13.34 13.90
CA CYS A 393 -2.65 -12.32 14.26
C CYS A 393 -4.01 -12.67 13.65
N LEU A 394 -5.04 -12.75 14.49
CA LEU A 394 -6.42 -12.91 14.09
C LEU A 394 -7.12 -11.56 14.10
N LEU A 395 -7.75 -11.22 12.98
CA LEU A 395 -8.66 -10.08 12.84
C LEU A 395 -10.08 -10.59 12.62
N LEU A 396 -11.01 -10.08 13.40
CA LEU A 396 -12.45 -10.33 13.24
C LEU A 396 -13.14 -8.98 13.04
N ILE A 397 -13.68 -8.76 11.85
CA ILE A 397 -14.29 -7.48 11.45
C ILE A 397 -15.80 -7.54 11.62
N SER A 398 -16.33 -6.75 12.56
CA SER A 398 -17.74 -6.68 12.93
C SER A 398 -18.42 -5.43 12.37
N THR A 399 -19.70 -5.52 12.03
CA THR A 399 -20.56 -4.35 11.74
C THR A 399 -21.09 -3.66 13.00
N ASP A 400 -20.95 -4.29 14.17
CA ASP A 400 -21.56 -3.84 15.42
C ASP A 400 -20.46 -3.51 16.45
N ARG A 401 -20.55 -2.30 17.03
CA ARG A 401 -19.60 -1.75 18.01
C ARG A 401 -19.71 -2.40 19.38
N GLU A 402 -20.89 -2.93 19.73
CA GLU A 402 -21.17 -3.50 21.05
C GLU A 402 -20.86 -5.01 21.13
N ASP A 403 -20.52 -5.64 20.01
CA ASP A 403 -20.44 -7.10 19.91
C ASP A 403 -19.07 -7.68 20.31
N PHE A 404 -18.26 -6.92 21.06
CA PHE A 404 -16.92 -7.31 21.51
C PHE A 404 -16.92 -8.71 22.14
N PHE A 405 -17.83 -8.99 23.07
CA PHE A 405 -17.86 -10.27 23.79
C PHE A 405 -18.20 -11.46 22.88
N ALA A 406 -19.10 -11.28 21.91
CA ALA A 406 -19.43 -12.35 20.98
C ALA A 406 -18.28 -12.63 20.01
N VAL A 407 -17.57 -11.58 19.57
CA VAL A 407 -16.40 -11.69 18.71
C VAL A 407 -15.22 -12.31 19.48
N SER A 408 -15.01 -11.94 20.74
CA SER A 408 -14.02 -12.57 21.62
C SER A 408 -14.31 -14.06 21.86
N ASP A 409 -15.58 -14.45 22.01
CA ASP A 409 -15.96 -15.87 22.05
C ASP A 409 -15.66 -16.58 20.72
N CYS A 410 -15.82 -15.90 19.57
CA CYS A 410 -15.41 -16.45 18.27
C CYS A 410 -13.90 -16.74 18.24
N ARG A 411 -13.06 -15.80 18.68
CA ARG A 411 -11.60 -16.00 18.83
C ARG A 411 -11.29 -17.22 19.70
N ARG A 412 -11.90 -17.31 20.89
CA ARG A 412 -11.68 -18.44 21.81
C ARG A 412 -12.03 -19.77 21.15
N ARG A 413 -13.23 -19.90 20.57
CA ARG A 413 -13.68 -21.12 19.89
C ARG A 413 -12.77 -21.51 18.72
N PHE A 414 -12.27 -20.53 17.97
CA PHE A 414 -11.31 -20.76 16.90
C PHE A 414 -9.99 -21.33 17.44
N GLN A 415 -9.41 -20.71 18.47
CA GLN A 415 -8.15 -21.15 19.08
C GLN A 415 -8.26 -22.56 19.68
N GLU A 416 -9.36 -22.85 20.38
CA GLU A 416 -9.65 -24.20 20.92
C GLU A 416 -9.72 -25.25 19.82
N ARG A 417 -10.34 -24.94 18.66
CA ARG A 417 -10.39 -25.86 17.52
C ARG A 417 -9.03 -26.10 16.90
N LEU A 418 -8.20 -25.06 16.73
CA LEU A 418 -6.82 -25.20 16.23
C LEU A 418 -5.97 -26.09 17.15
N ARG A 419 -6.14 -25.96 18.47
CA ARG A 419 -5.47 -26.79 19.46
C ARG A 419 -5.96 -28.24 19.41
N LYS A 420 -7.28 -28.45 19.46
CA LYS A 420 -7.90 -29.78 19.42
C LYS A 420 -7.54 -30.57 18.15
N ARG A 421 -7.39 -29.90 17.01
CA ARG A 421 -7.02 -30.51 15.73
C ARG A 421 -5.50 -30.61 15.50
N GLY A 422 -4.67 -30.12 16.43
CA GLY A 422 -3.21 -30.09 16.27
C GLY A 422 -2.69 -29.12 15.20
N THR A 423 -3.56 -28.33 14.58
CA THR A 423 -3.25 -27.45 13.45
C THR A 423 -2.32 -26.29 13.83
N HIS A 424 -2.37 -25.83 15.08
CA HIS A 424 -1.45 -24.82 15.63
C HIS A 424 0.04 -25.21 15.49
N LEU A 425 0.38 -26.51 15.65
CA LEU A 425 1.76 -26.98 15.48
C LEU A 425 2.22 -26.87 14.02
N ALA A 426 1.35 -27.23 13.08
CA ALA A 426 1.63 -27.13 11.65
C ALA A 426 1.77 -25.67 11.19
N LEU A 427 0.95 -24.77 11.75
CA LEU A 427 1.12 -23.33 11.52
C LEU A 427 2.46 -22.85 12.05
N ARG A 428 2.83 -23.21 13.28
CA ARG A 428 4.12 -22.80 13.87
C ARG A 428 5.31 -23.29 13.04
N GLU A 429 5.22 -24.49 12.47
CA GLU A 429 6.26 -24.99 11.56
C GLU A 429 6.32 -24.17 10.26
N ALA A 430 5.18 -23.86 9.65
CA ALA A 430 5.12 -23.04 8.44
C ALA A 430 5.69 -21.63 8.67
N LEU A 431 5.54 -21.07 9.86
CA LEU A 431 6.08 -19.76 10.22
C LEU A 431 7.61 -19.74 10.35
N ARG A 432 8.27 -20.89 10.54
CA ARG A 432 9.74 -20.97 10.55
C ARG A 432 10.33 -20.87 9.16
N THR A 433 9.58 -21.28 8.14
CA THR A 433 9.98 -21.18 6.73
C THR A 433 8.85 -20.52 5.93
N PRO A 434 8.61 -19.22 6.14
CA PRO A 434 7.45 -18.52 5.57
C PRO A 434 7.59 -18.22 4.08
N TYR A 435 8.75 -18.53 3.49
CA TYR A 435 9.07 -18.34 2.07
C TYR A 435 9.63 -19.63 1.47
N TYR A 436 9.52 -19.75 0.15
CA TYR A 436 10.19 -20.81 -0.61
C TYR A 436 11.39 -20.22 -1.37
N SER A 437 12.43 -21.03 -1.52
CA SER A 437 13.64 -20.65 -2.25
C SER A 437 13.41 -20.68 -3.76
N VAL A 438 14.07 -19.78 -4.51
CA VAL A 438 14.06 -19.81 -5.97
C VAL A 438 14.66 -21.13 -6.52
N ALA A 439 15.60 -21.74 -5.78
CA ALA A 439 16.19 -23.02 -6.15
C ALA A 439 15.15 -24.16 -6.21
N GLN A 440 14.08 -24.09 -5.40
CA GLN A 440 13.01 -25.09 -5.39
C GLN A 440 12.19 -25.12 -6.69
N VAL A 441 12.26 -24.04 -7.49
CA VAL A 441 11.58 -23.94 -8.79
C VAL A 441 12.34 -24.72 -9.86
N GLY A 442 13.65 -24.94 -9.69
CA GLY A 442 14.47 -25.74 -10.59
C GLY A 442 14.71 -25.11 -11.97
N ILE A 443 14.69 -23.78 -12.06
CA ILE A 443 14.97 -23.03 -13.29
C ILE A 443 16.38 -22.46 -13.23
N PRO A 444 17.30 -22.86 -14.14
CA PRO A 444 18.63 -22.29 -14.20
C PRO A 444 18.59 -20.78 -14.46
N ASP A 445 19.55 -20.05 -13.88
CA ASP A 445 19.76 -18.61 -14.02
C ASP A 445 18.61 -17.71 -13.52
N LEU A 446 17.48 -18.28 -13.08
CA LEU A 446 16.40 -17.52 -12.46
C LEU A 446 16.85 -17.07 -11.07
N ARG A 447 16.85 -15.75 -10.85
CA ARG A 447 17.20 -15.15 -9.56
C ARG A 447 15.98 -14.86 -8.71
N HIS A 448 14.91 -14.33 -9.32
CA HIS A 448 13.67 -14.00 -8.61
C HIS A 448 12.50 -13.84 -9.60
N PHE A 449 11.26 -13.94 -9.13
CA PHE A 449 10.07 -13.62 -9.92
C PHE A 449 8.90 -13.14 -9.06
N LEU A 450 7.97 -12.42 -9.67
CA LEU A 450 6.66 -12.08 -9.13
C LEU A 450 5.61 -12.72 -10.03
N TYR A 451 4.68 -13.49 -9.44
CA TYR A 451 3.53 -14.01 -10.14
C TYR A 451 2.25 -13.62 -9.43
N LYS A 452 1.37 -12.88 -10.13
CA LYS A 452 0.06 -12.43 -9.65
C LYS A 452 -1.03 -13.19 -10.39
N SER A 453 -1.91 -13.86 -9.66
CA SER A 453 -3.18 -14.35 -10.19
C SER A 453 -4.20 -13.22 -10.12
N LYS A 454 -4.69 -12.75 -11.27
CA LYS A 454 -5.64 -11.64 -11.29
C LYS A 454 -6.96 -12.07 -10.67
N SER A 455 -7.45 -13.27 -11.00
CA SER A 455 -8.72 -13.83 -10.51
C SER A 455 -8.78 -14.03 -8.99
N SER A 456 -7.66 -14.31 -8.32
CA SER A 456 -7.66 -14.48 -6.87
C SER A 456 -7.22 -13.24 -6.12
N GLY A 457 -6.71 -12.18 -6.76
CA GLY A 457 -6.17 -11.01 -6.06
C GLY A 457 -4.96 -11.33 -5.17
N LEU A 458 -4.32 -12.48 -5.40
CA LEU A 458 -3.15 -12.96 -4.67
C LEU A 458 -1.93 -13.01 -5.58
N PHE A 459 -0.75 -12.86 -4.98
CA PHE A 459 0.52 -13.08 -5.67
C PHE A 459 1.47 -13.91 -4.83
N THR A 460 2.48 -14.44 -5.49
CA THR A 460 3.55 -15.23 -4.88
C THR A 460 4.91 -14.81 -5.45
N SER A 461 5.93 -14.94 -4.61
CA SER A 461 7.33 -14.69 -4.96
C SER A 461 8.24 -15.54 -4.06
N PRO A 462 9.39 -16.01 -4.55
CA PRO A 462 10.35 -16.67 -3.71
C PRO A 462 10.96 -15.70 -2.70
N GLU A 463 11.73 -16.24 -1.75
CA GLU A 463 12.59 -15.43 -0.89
C GLU A 463 13.60 -14.64 -1.74
N ILE A 464 13.95 -13.44 -1.26
CA ILE A 464 14.98 -12.63 -1.89
C ILE A 464 16.34 -13.18 -1.45
N GLU A 465 17.00 -13.90 -2.35
CA GLU A 465 18.30 -14.54 -2.14
C GLU A 465 19.43 -13.79 -2.85
N ALA A 466 20.67 -14.29 -2.70
CA ALA A 466 21.82 -13.79 -3.44
C ALA A 466 21.53 -13.72 -4.96
N PRO A 467 21.93 -12.64 -5.66
CA PRO A 467 22.85 -11.60 -5.21
C PRO A 467 22.17 -10.39 -4.55
N TYR A 468 20.94 -10.48 -4.06
CA TYR A 468 20.21 -9.33 -3.48
C TYR A 468 20.32 -9.28 -1.95
N SER A 469 21.54 -9.34 -1.44
CA SER A 469 21.82 -9.41 0.00
C SER A 469 21.77 -8.07 0.70
N SER A 470 22.09 -6.98 0.01
CA SER A 470 22.06 -5.63 0.56
C SER A 470 20.73 -4.91 0.26
N GLU A 471 20.36 -3.95 1.08
CA GLU A 471 19.16 -3.13 0.87
C GLU A 471 19.16 -2.44 -0.49
N GLU A 472 20.30 -1.87 -0.90
CA GLU A 472 20.46 -1.22 -2.22
C GLU A 472 20.17 -2.19 -3.39
N GLU A 473 20.57 -3.46 -3.25
CA GLU A 473 20.29 -4.49 -4.27
C GLU A 473 18.82 -4.91 -4.29
N GLN A 474 18.16 -4.93 -3.13
CA GLN A 474 16.73 -5.21 -3.02
C GLN A 474 15.88 -4.07 -3.59
N GLU A 475 16.25 -2.83 -3.28
CA GLU A 475 15.66 -1.63 -3.87
C GLU A 475 15.87 -1.62 -5.39
N ARG A 476 17.07 -1.98 -5.87
CA ARG A 476 17.33 -2.15 -7.30
C ARG A 476 16.38 -3.18 -7.92
N LEU A 477 16.25 -4.36 -7.31
CA LEU A 477 15.37 -5.42 -7.80
C LEU A 477 13.91 -4.95 -7.91
N LEU A 478 13.38 -4.33 -6.85
CA LEU A 478 12.03 -3.78 -6.88
C LEU A 478 11.88 -2.68 -7.94
N GLY A 479 12.88 -1.81 -8.08
CA GLY A 479 12.92 -0.78 -9.12
C GLY A 479 12.93 -1.35 -10.55
N LEU A 480 13.52 -2.53 -10.77
CA LEU A 480 13.43 -3.24 -12.05
C LEU A 480 12.01 -3.79 -12.30
N TYR A 481 11.33 -4.28 -11.26
CA TYR A 481 9.93 -4.70 -11.37
C TYR A 481 8.99 -3.52 -11.64
N GLN A 482 9.18 -2.38 -10.97
CA GLN A 482 8.44 -1.13 -11.26
C GLN A 482 8.68 -0.68 -12.70
N TYR A 483 9.91 -0.77 -13.20
CA TYR A 483 10.20 -0.47 -14.60
C TYR A 483 9.43 -1.39 -15.57
N LEU A 484 9.41 -2.70 -15.33
CA LEU A 484 8.64 -3.63 -16.18
C LEU A 484 7.14 -3.38 -16.07
N HIS A 485 6.64 -3.17 -14.86
CA HIS A 485 5.23 -2.93 -14.57
C HIS A 485 4.73 -1.67 -15.27
N SER A 486 5.44 -0.54 -15.12
CA SER A 486 5.11 0.71 -15.81
C SER A 486 5.11 0.60 -17.34
N ARG A 487 6.00 -0.23 -17.93
CA ARG A 487 6.02 -0.50 -19.37
C ARG A 487 4.88 -1.41 -19.82
N ALA A 488 4.54 -2.41 -19.00
CA ALA A 488 3.47 -3.34 -19.31
C ALA A 488 2.09 -2.68 -19.25
N HIS A 489 1.89 -1.78 -18.28
CA HIS A 489 0.62 -1.11 -18.00
C HIS A 489 0.55 0.34 -18.48
N ASN A 490 1.48 0.77 -19.35
CA ASN A 490 1.41 2.09 -19.94
C ASN A 490 0.14 2.23 -20.79
N ALA A 491 -0.75 3.16 -20.42
CA ALA A 491 -2.04 3.37 -21.08
C ALA A 491 -1.91 3.64 -22.59
N SER A 492 -0.91 4.40 -23.02
CA SER A 492 -0.72 4.76 -24.43
C SER A 492 -0.17 3.62 -25.29
N ARG A 493 0.63 2.72 -24.70
CA ARG A 493 1.28 1.62 -25.43
C ARG A 493 1.61 0.46 -24.49
N PRO A 494 0.61 -0.34 -24.09
CA PRO A 494 0.84 -1.44 -23.16
C PRO A 494 1.66 -2.56 -23.83
N LEU A 495 2.78 -2.92 -23.21
CA LEU A 495 3.65 -4.00 -23.68
C LEU A 495 3.39 -5.29 -22.90
N LYS A 496 2.44 -6.11 -23.38
CA LYS A 496 2.05 -7.38 -22.73
C LYS A 496 3.18 -8.40 -22.61
N THR A 497 4.22 -8.29 -23.44
CA THR A 497 5.40 -9.15 -23.36
C THR A 497 6.66 -8.31 -23.55
N ILE A 498 7.57 -8.39 -22.60
CA ILE A 498 8.83 -7.64 -22.60
C ILE A 498 9.96 -8.62 -22.34
N TYR A 499 11.04 -8.50 -23.09
CA TYR A 499 12.32 -9.08 -22.75
C TYR A 499 13.37 -7.97 -22.84
N TYR A 500 14.09 -7.74 -21.74
CA TYR A 500 15.10 -6.69 -21.63
C TYR A 500 16.41 -7.29 -21.15
N THR A 501 17.49 -6.99 -21.87
CA THR A 501 18.85 -7.41 -21.52
C THR A 501 19.58 -6.28 -20.84
N GLY A 502 19.93 -6.46 -19.58
CA GLY A 502 20.66 -5.48 -18.79
C GLY A 502 22.10 -5.93 -18.50
N PRO A 503 22.95 -5.02 -17.99
CA PRO A 503 24.32 -5.36 -17.61
C PRO A 503 24.38 -6.32 -16.41
N ASN A 504 23.45 -6.17 -15.46
CA ASN A 504 23.45 -6.91 -14.19
C ASN A 504 22.34 -7.96 -14.12
N GLU A 505 21.24 -7.75 -14.84
CA GLU A 505 20.06 -8.63 -14.85
C GLU A 505 19.40 -8.64 -16.23
N ASN A 506 18.91 -9.82 -16.64
CA ASN A 506 17.97 -9.93 -17.75
C ASN A 506 16.55 -10.03 -17.19
N LEU A 507 15.62 -9.33 -17.82
CA LEU A 507 14.26 -9.17 -17.33
C LEU A 507 13.25 -9.68 -18.33
N LEU A 508 12.18 -10.28 -17.82
CA LEU A 508 11.04 -10.71 -18.62
C LEU A 508 9.74 -10.28 -17.94
N ALA A 509 8.81 -9.73 -18.71
CA ALA A 509 7.44 -9.49 -18.26
C ALA A 509 6.45 -10.18 -19.20
N TRP A 510 5.42 -10.79 -18.65
CA TRP A 510 4.30 -11.35 -19.38
C TRP A 510 2.99 -11.06 -18.65
N VAL A 511 2.15 -10.22 -19.27
CA VAL A 511 0.86 -9.78 -18.72
C VAL A 511 -0.25 -10.29 -19.64
N THR A 512 -1.19 -11.03 -19.06
CA THR A 512 -2.37 -11.57 -19.74
C THR A 512 -3.65 -11.05 -19.09
N GLY A 513 -4.82 -11.47 -19.57
CA GLY A 513 -6.10 -11.19 -18.92
C GLY A 513 -6.24 -11.87 -17.55
N ALA A 514 -5.49 -12.95 -17.30
CA ALA A 514 -5.66 -13.78 -16.11
C ALA A 514 -4.52 -13.70 -15.09
N PHE A 515 -3.29 -13.40 -15.52
CA PHE A 515 -2.14 -13.30 -14.62
C PHE A 515 -1.15 -12.23 -15.07
N GLU A 516 -0.23 -11.90 -14.16
CA GLU A 516 0.97 -11.11 -14.44
C GLU A 516 2.19 -11.85 -13.94
N LEU A 517 3.23 -11.92 -14.77
CA LEU A 517 4.48 -12.58 -14.46
C LEU A 517 5.65 -11.64 -14.77
N TYR A 518 6.50 -11.43 -13.77
CA TYR A 518 7.73 -10.65 -13.90
C TYR A 518 8.89 -11.49 -13.41
N MET A 519 9.92 -11.70 -14.24
CA MET A 519 11.04 -12.60 -13.95
C MET A 519 12.36 -11.85 -14.08
N CYS A 520 13.28 -12.14 -13.18
CA CYS A 520 14.62 -11.59 -13.14
C CYS A 520 15.64 -12.71 -13.21
N TYR A 521 16.56 -12.61 -14.17
CA TYR A 521 17.57 -13.62 -14.47
C TYR A 521 18.99 -13.07 -14.33
N SER A 522 19.94 -13.98 -14.24
CA SER A 522 21.36 -13.71 -14.49
C SER A 522 21.56 -13.05 -15.86
N PRO A 523 22.54 -12.14 -16.02
CA PRO A 523 22.86 -11.52 -17.31
C PRO A 523 23.35 -12.55 -18.34
N LEU A 524 23.77 -13.73 -17.89
CA LEU A 524 24.14 -14.87 -18.74
C LEU A 524 22.93 -15.60 -19.37
N GLY A 525 21.72 -15.37 -18.85
CA GLY A 525 20.51 -16.03 -19.33
C GLY A 525 20.11 -15.54 -20.73
N THR A 526 19.85 -16.45 -21.66
CA THR A 526 19.43 -16.11 -23.03
C THR A 526 17.92 -15.89 -23.15
N LYS A 527 17.47 -15.22 -24.21
CA LYS A 527 16.03 -15.10 -24.52
C LYS A 527 15.36 -16.46 -24.67
N ALA A 528 16.04 -17.41 -25.32
CA ALA A 528 15.53 -18.76 -25.52
C ALA A 528 15.36 -19.52 -24.20
N SER A 529 16.34 -19.42 -23.29
CA SER A 529 16.24 -20.04 -21.97
C SER A 529 15.15 -19.38 -21.12
N ALA A 530 14.97 -18.06 -21.21
CA ALA A 530 13.89 -17.34 -20.53
C ALA A 530 12.50 -17.78 -21.01
N VAL A 531 12.29 -17.97 -22.31
CA VAL A 531 11.00 -18.47 -22.84
C VAL A 531 10.73 -19.92 -22.40
N SER A 532 11.77 -20.77 -22.36
CA SER A 532 11.64 -22.13 -21.80
C SER A 532 11.33 -22.10 -20.30
N ALA A 533 11.94 -21.17 -19.56
CA ALA A 533 11.75 -20.97 -18.13
C ALA A 533 10.30 -20.60 -17.78
N ILE A 534 9.63 -19.76 -18.57
CA ILE A 534 8.20 -19.44 -18.37
C ILE A 534 7.37 -20.74 -18.28
N HIS A 535 7.49 -21.63 -19.26
CA HIS A 535 6.70 -22.86 -19.30
C HIS A 535 7.04 -23.81 -18.13
N LYS A 536 8.28 -23.80 -17.65
CA LYS A 536 8.68 -24.55 -16.46
C LYS A 536 8.05 -23.94 -15.20
N LEU A 537 8.12 -22.61 -15.08
CA LEU A 537 7.57 -21.87 -13.94
C LEU A 537 6.06 -22.07 -13.85
N MET A 538 5.33 -21.89 -14.95
CA MET A 538 3.87 -22.05 -14.97
C MET A 538 3.45 -23.46 -14.54
N ARG A 539 4.19 -24.49 -14.96
CA ARG A 539 3.96 -25.88 -14.53
C ARG A 539 4.26 -26.08 -13.04
N TRP A 540 5.32 -25.46 -12.53
CA TRP A 540 5.67 -25.53 -11.12
C TRP A 540 4.62 -24.82 -10.26
N ILE A 541 4.20 -23.60 -10.62
CA ILE A 541 3.16 -22.87 -9.88
C ILE A 541 1.85 -23.66 -9.90
N ARG A 542 1.47 -24.28 -11.03
CA ARG A 542 0.29 -25.15 -11.10
C ARG A 542 0.39 -26.35 -10.15
N LYS A 543 1.56 -26.95 -10.01
CA LYS A 543 1.77 -28.08 -9.09
C LYS A 543 1.66 -27.65 -7.63
N GLU A 544 2.03 -26.41 -7.33
CA GLU A 544 2.11 -25.85 -5.98
C GLU A 544 0.92 -24.95 -5.63
N GLU A 545 -0.12 -24.90 -6.45
CA GLU A 545 -1.16 -23.88 -6.37
C GLU A 545 -1.95 -23.91 -5.05
N ASP A 546 -2.34 -25.10 -4.57
CA ASP A 546 -3.03 -25.27 -3.29
C ASP A 546 -2.16 -24.84 -2.10
N ARG A 547 -0.84 -24.86 -2.28
CA ARG A 547 0.12 -24.42 -1.26
C ARG A 547 0.31 -22.90 -1.29
N LEU A 548 0.34 -22.30 -2.47
CA LEU A 548 0.72 -20.89 -2.68
C LEU A 548 -0.47 -19.93 -2.70
N PHE A 549 -1.68 -20.40 -2.98
CA PHE A 549 -2.88 -19.54 -3.13
C PHE A 549 -4.06 -20.05 -2.30
N ILE A 550 -4.99 -19.16 -1.98
CA ILE A 550 -6.30 -19.54 -1.44
C ILE A 550 -7.26 -19.65 -2.62
N LEU A 551 -7.46 -20.87 -3.12
CA LEU A 551 -8.27 -21.12 -4.32
C LEU A 551 -9.78 -21.10 -4.03
N THR A 552 -10.18 -21.72 -2.92
CA THR A 552 -11.59 -21.87 -2.52
C THR A 552 -11.82 -21.19 -1.17
N PRO A 553 -12.08 -19.88 -1.14
CA PRO A 553 -12.38 -19.20 0.12
C PRO A 553 -13.72 -19.65 0.68
N LEU A 554 -13.75 -19.97 1.97
CA LEU A 554 -15.01 -20.31 2.65
C LEU A 554 -15.82 -19.05 2.95
N THR A 555 -17.14 -19.19 2.93
CA THR A 555 -18.09 -18.17 3.39
C THR A 555 -18.87 -18.66 4.61
N TYR A 556 -19.32 -17.75 5.48
CA TYR A 556 -20.14 -18.09 6.66
C TYR A 556 -21.50 -18.72 6.36
#